data_AF-A0A1U7P0X3-F1
#
_entry.id   AF-A0A1U7P0X3-F1
#
_cell.length_a   1.000
_cell.length_b   1.000
_cell.length_c   1.000
_cell.angle_alpha   90.00
_cell.angle_beta   90.00
_cell.angle_gamma   90.00
#
_symmetry.space_group_name_H-M   'P 1'
#
loop_
_entity.id
_entity.type
_entity.pdbx_description
1 polymer ?
#
loop_
_entity_poly.entity_id
_entity_poly.type
_entity_poly.pdbx_seq_one_letter_code
_entity_poly.pdbx_strand_id
1 'polypeptide(L)'
;MDFPTTCPTCGRENRAEYADSSVHDLSCAHCGAAYCVLVRKQKFEVLFDLGTRALMDGYAREAVASFAAALERFFEFYVRSYALERASDTASDFGAATAALTATWRHVASQSERQLGMFALAYLLREGKEPDFLTPAALGADFRNRVIHRGELPARADVEAYAAQVFALIDRLLTELGDGAKQAELAQEQAFALHIAGLPDGVTAVFEEHPGMFRARRFGTLAPMPKPGKTATQPAPKSGMNSSGMNSARAYQQAQQQALFQRALEERGKLLKGFKGG
;
A
#
# COMPACT_ATOMS: atom_id res chain seq x y z
N MET A 1 4.17 -9.07 -11.98
CA MET A 1 3.58 -7.79 -12.48
C MET A 1 4.69 -6.77 -12.39
N ASP A 2 4.98 -6.06 -13.47
CA ASP A 2 5.98 -5.00 -13.39
C ASP A 2 5.33 -3.69 -12.99
N PHE A 3 6.08 -2.87 -12.27
CA PHE A 3 5.77 -1.46 -12.07
C PHE A 3 6.92 -0.59 -12.55
N PRO A 4 6.60 0.55 -13.19
CA PRO A 4 7.62 1.51 -13.56
C PRO A 4 8.10 2.22 -12.30
N THR A 5 9.41 2.39 -12.19
CA THR A 5 10.03 3.27 -11.20
C THR A 5 11.12 4.09 -11.88
N THR A 6 11.39 5.29 -11.41
CA THR A 6 12.41 6.15 -12.01
C THR A 6 13.74 5.98 -11.27
N CYS A 7 14.80 5.67 -11.99
CA CYS A 7 16.14 5.60 -11.39
C CYS A 7 16.54 6.98 -10.85
N PRO A 8 16.86 7.12 -9.55
CA PRO A 8 17.23 8.41 -8.95
C PRO A 8 18.58 8.94 -9.48
N THR A 9 19.35 8.07 -10.16
CA THR A 9 20.67 8.42 -10.71
C THR A 9 20.61 9.00 -12.11
N CYS A 10 19.94 8.31 -13.04
CA CYS A 10 19.91 8.72 -14.45
C CYS A 10 18.56 9.26 -14.93
N GLY A 11 17.52 9.23 -14.09
CA GLY A 11 16.18 9.71 -14.42
C GLY A 11 15.43 8.87 -15.45
N ARG A 12 15.96 7.71 -15.84
CA ARG A 12 15.30 6.79 -16.78
C ARG A 12 14.37 5.84 -16.03
N GLU A 13 13.27 5.48 -16.69
CA GLU A 13 12.39 4.41 -16.21
C GLU A 13 13.18 3.12 -16.10
N ASN A 14 13.01 2.43 -14.98
CA ASN A 14 13.47 1.09 -14.73
C ASN A 14 12.24 0.25 -14.38
N ARG A 15 12.21 -1.00 -14.84
CA ARG A 15 11.10 -1.92 -14.52
C ARG A 15 11.46 -2.74 -13.31
N ALA A 16 10.56 -2.80 -12.35
CA ALA A 16 10.68 -3.59 -11.15
C ALA A 16 9.53 -4.58 -11.06
N GLU A 17 9.80 -5.80 -10.62
CA GLU A 17 8.77 -6.78 -10.35
C GLU A 17 8.12 -6.49 -8.99
N TYR A 18 6.78 -6.49 -8.96
CA TYR A 18 6.02 -6.57 -7.71
C TYR A 18 6.23 -7.95 -7.07
N ALA A 19 7.09 -8.00 -6.06
CA ALA A 19 7.22 -9.11 -5.14
C ALA A 19 6.19 -9.01 -3.99
N ASP A 20 6.15 -10.02 -3.12
CA ASP A 20 5.31 -10.00 -1.91
C ASP A 20 5.81 -9.00 -0.85
N SER A 21 7.01 -8.46 -1.05
CA SER A 21 7.60 -7.37 -0.26
C SER A 21 7.17 -6.02 -0.83
N SER A 22 7.00 -5.02 0.05
CA SER A 22 6.85 -3.61 -0.35
C SER A 22 8.20 -2.88 -0.44
N VAL A 23 9.30 -3.63 -0.28
CA VAL A 23 10.68 -3.16 -0.37
C VAL A 23 11.34 -3.90 -1.54
N HIS A 24 11.92 -3.14 -2.47
CA HIS A 24 12.55 -3.65 -3.68
C HIS A 24 13.95 -3.05 -3.81
N ASP A 25 14.99 -3.87 -3.62
CA ASP A 25 16.36 -3.48 -3.90
C ASP A 25 16.66 -3.72 -5.38
N LEU A 26 16.99 -2.65 -6.09
CA LEU A 26 17.06 -2.62 -7.55
C LEU A 26 18.42 -2.15 -8.04
N SER A 27 18.78 -2.63 -9.23
CA SER A 27 19.87 -2.08 -10.02
C SER A 27 19.31 -1.51 -11.32
N CYS A 28 19.71 -0.29 -11.67
CA CYS A 28 19.23 0.36 -12.89
C CYS A 28 19.78 -0.33 -14.13
N ALA A 29 18.91 -0.79 -15.03
CA ALA A 29 19.31 -1.43 -16.29
C ALA A 29 20.08 -0.49 -17.24
N HIS A 30 20.01 0.83 -17.03
CA HIS A 30 20.64 1.83 -17.90
C HIS A 30 21.99 2.35 -17.41
N CYS A 31 22.18 2.51 -16.09
CA CYS A 31 23.40 3.10 -15.52
C CYS A 31 24.08 2.22 -14.47
N GLY A 32 23.50 1.06 -14.13
CA GLY A 32 24.04 0.13 -13.13
C GLY A 32 23.93 0.60 -11.67
N ALA A 33 23.42 1.81 -11.41
CA ALA A 33 23.29 2.32 -10.05
C ALA A 33 22.31 1.48 -9.22
N ALA A 34 22.71 1.16 -7.99
CA ALA A 34 21.86 0.54 -6.99
C ALA A 34 20.95 1.58 -6.32
N TYR A 35 19.70 1.23 -6.10
CA TYR A 35 18.72 2.04 -5.39
C TYR A 35 17.62 1.14 -4.80
N CYS A 36 16.93 1.62 -3.79
CA CYS A 36 15.85 0.89 -3.13
C CYS A 36 14.51 1.59 -3.42
N VAL A 37 13.47 0.83 -3.70
CA VAL A 37 12.10 1.34 -3.86
C VAL A 37 11.22 0.80 -2.76
N LEU A 38 10.52 1.72 -2.09
CA LEU A 38 9.63 1.47 -0.97
C LEU A 38 8.21 1.83 -1.40
N VAL A 39 7.38 0.81 -1.61
CA VAL A 39 6.03 0.96 -2.13
C VAL A 39 5.05 1.12 -0.97
N ARG A 40 4.52 2.33 -0.80
CA ARG A 40 3.50 2.64 0.20
C ARG A 40 2.13 2.15 -0.24
N LYS A 41 1.95 0.84 -0.17
CA LYS A 41 0.72 0.16 -0.52
C LYS A 41 0.52 -1.10 0.29
N GLN A 42 -0.69 -1.28 0.82
CA GLN A 42 -1.06 -2.44 1.60
C GLN A 42 -1.41 -3.60 0.66
N LYS A 43 -1.18 -4.83 1.12
CA LYS A 43 -1.32 -6.04 0.29
C LYS A 43 -2.72 -6.19 -0.32
N PHE A 44 -3.77 -5.83 0.43
CA PHE A 44 -5.14 -5.86 -0.09
C PHE A 44 -5.35 -4.89 -1.26
N GLU A 45 -4.70 -3.72 -1.25
CA GLU A 45 -4.80 -2.74 -2.33
C GLU A 45 -4.07 -3.21 -3.58
N VAL A 46 -2.92 -3.88 -3.42
CA VAL A 46 -2.18 -4.48 -4.55
C VAL A 46 -3.02 -5.58 -5.19
N LEU A 47 -3.61 -6.47 -4.39
CA LEU A 47 -4.47 -7.56 -4.87
C LEU A 47 -5.75 -7.05 -5.54
N PHE A 48 -6.33 -5.96 -5.03
CA PHE A 48 -7.50 -5.36 -5.66
C PHE A 48 -7.15 -4.78 -7.04
N ASP A 49 -6.02 -4.07 -7.15
CA ASP A 49 -5.54 -3.55 -8.42
C ASP A 49 -5.18 -4.68 -9.41
N LEU A 50 -4.62 -5.79 -8.93
CA LEU A 50 -4.40 -7.00 -9.72
C LEU A 50 -5.71 -7.54 -10.30
N GLY A 51 -6.75 -7.65 -9.46
CA GLY A 51 -8.07 -8.09 -9.92
C GLY A 51 -8.69 -7.16 -10.95
N THR A 52 -8.50 -5.85 -10.77
CA THR A 52 -8.96 -4.83 -11.73
C THR A 52 -8.26 -4.97 -13.07
N ARG A 53 -6.93 -5.13 -13.09
CA ARG A 53 -6.17 -5.35 -14.33
C ARG A 53 -6.56 -6.65 -15.01
N ALA A 54 -6.67 -7.75 -14.27
CA ALA A 54 -7.12 -9.03 -14.82
C ALA A 54 -8.50 -8.90 -15.49
N LEU A 55 -9.44 -8.19 -14.86
CA LEU A 55 -10.76 -7.95 -15.44
C LEU A 55 -10.70 -7.09 -16.71
N MET A 56 -9.87 -6.05 -16.72
CA MET A 56 -9.66 -5.20 -17.90
C MET A 56 -9.08 -5.98 -19.08
N ASP A 57 -8.18 -6.92 -18.79
CA ASP A 57 -7.51 -7.76 -19.79
C ASP A 57 -8.34 -8.98 -20.22
N GLY A 58 -9.54 -9.17 -19.64
CA GLY A 58 -10.46 -10.26 -19.98
C GLY A 58 -10.27 -11.55 -19.18
N TYR A 59 -9.39 -11.56 -18.19
CA TYR A 59 -9.13 -12.67 -17.28
C TYR A 59 -10.13 -12.67 -16.11
N ALA A 60 -11.39 -12.98 -16.40
CA ALA A 60 -12.52 -12.87 -15.48
C ALA A 60 -12.37 -13.77 -14.23
N ARG A 61 -11.88 -15.00 -14.39
CA ARG A 61 -11.69 -15.95 -13.29
C ARG A 61 -10.57 -15.50 -12.36
N GLU A 62 -9.47 -15.02 -12.92
CA GLU A 62 -8.30 -14.50 -12.21
C GLU A 62 -8.65 -13.23 -11.43
N ALA A 63 -9.53 -12.39 -12.00
CA ALA A 63 -10.06 -11.22 -11.34
C ALA A 63 -10.84 -11.59 -10.06
N VAL A 64 -11.75 -12.57 -10.14
CA VAL A 64 -12.49 -13.07 -8.96
C VAL A 64 -11.56 -13.59 -7.87
N ALA A 65 -10.55 -14.39 -8.24
CA ALA A 65 -9.55 -14.88 -7.29
C ALA A 65 -8.78 -13.74 -6.60
N SER A 66 -8.41 -12.72 -7.36
CA SER A 66 -7.66 -11.56 -6.84
C SER A 66 -8.52 -10.68 -5.92
N PHE A 67 -9.80 -10.44 -6.26
CA PHE A 67 -10.72 -9.68 -5.40
C PHE A 67 -11.03 -10.44 -4.09
N ALA A 68 -11.21 -11.76 -4.14
CA ALA A 68 -11.39 -12.58 -2.94
C ALA A 68 -10.14 -12.50 -2.04
N ALA A 69 -8.95 -12.66 -2.62
CA ALA A 69 -7.70 -12.54 -1.87
C ALA A 69 -7.50 -11.14 -1.29
N ALA A 70 -7.92 -10.08 -2.00
CA ALA A 70 -7.88 -8.71 -1.50
C ALA A 70 -8.74 -8.57 -0.24
N LEU A 71 -9.97 -9.11 -0.24
CA LEU A 71 -10.84 -9.07 0.94
C LEU A 71 -10.24 -9.81 2.13
N GLU A 72 -9.66 -10.99 1.91
CA GLU A 72 -8.99 -11.75 2.99
C GLU A 72 -7.81 -10.99 3.58
N ARG A 73 -6.94 -10.41 2.72
CA ARG A 73 -5.81 -9.60 3.20
C ARG A 73 -6.28 -8.31 3.86
N PHE A 74 -7.46 -7.80 3.51
CA PHE A 74 -8.07 -6.67 4.20
C PHE A 74 -8.53 -7.05 5.62
N PHE A 75 -9.12 -8.24 5.82
CA PHE A 75 -9.47 -8.70 7.17
C PHE A 75 -8.22 -8.84 8.06
N GLU A 76 -7.11 -9.34 7.52
CA GLU A 76 -5.82 -9.31 8.20
C GLU A 76 -5.39 -7.88 8.56
N PHE A 77 -5.43 -6.97 7.59
CA PHE A 77 -5.10 -5.56 7.81
C PHE A 77 -5.94 -4.96 8.95
N TYR A 78 -7.26 -5.20 8.95
CA TYR A 78 -8.17 -4.72 9.98
C TYR A 78 -7.79 -5.24 11.38
N VAL A 79 -7.58 -6.56 11.51
CA VAL A 79 -7.18 -7.17 12.79
C VAL A 79 -5.87 -6.56 13.29
N ARG A 80 -4.88 -6.38 12.40
CA ARG A 80 -3.59 -5.78 12.77
C ARG A 80 -3.73 -4.33 13.19
N SER A 81 -4.51 -3.55 12.46
CA SER A 81 -4.82 -2.16 12.81
C SER A 81 -5.45 -2.04 14.19
N TYR A 82 -6.49 -2.82 14.46
CA TYR A 82 -7.15 -2.83 15.76
C TYR A 82 -6.22 -3.27 16.90
N ALA A 83 -5.44 -4.35 16.69
CA ALA A 83 -4.51 -4.83 17.71
C ALA A 83 -3.45 -3.78 18.07
N LEU A 84 -2.91 -3.07 17.07
CA LEU A 84 -1.92 -2.01 17.29
C LEU A 84 -2.55 -0.73 17.86
N GLU A 85 -3.77 -0.39 17.47
CA GLU A 85 -4.57 0.68 18.09
C GLU A 85 -4.82 0.39 19.58
N ARG A 86 -5.02 -0.87 19.96
CA ARG A 86 -5.19 -1.25 21.37
C ARG A 86 -3.87 -1.27 22.14
N ALA A 87 -2.80 -1.70 21.48
CA ALA A 87 -1.46 -1.63 22.03
C ALA A 87 -1.00 -0.19 22.25
N SER A 88 -1.39 0.78 21.42
CA SER A 88 -1.00 2.19 21.64
C SER A 88 -1.48 2.74 22.98
N ASP A 89 -2.57 2.21 23.51
CA ASP A 89 -3.14 2.70 24.76
C ASP A 89 -2.50 2.06 26.01
N THR A 90 -1.71 0.99 25.82
CA THR A 90 -1.24 0.12 26.93
C THR A 90 0.25 -0.21 26.89
N ALA A 91 0.86 -0.28 25.71
CA ALA A 91 2.26 -0.58 25.51
C ALA A 91 3.11 0.70 25.47
N SER A 92 4.31 0.62 26.03
CA SER A 92 5.31 1.69 25.90
C SER A 92 5.97 1.70 24.52
N ASP A 93 6.19 0.53 23.91
CA ASP A 93 6.95 0.44 22.65
C ASP A 93 6.15 -0.18 21.48
N PHE A 94 6.15 0.53 20.35
CA PHE A 94 5.50 0.10 19.11
C PHE A 94 6.19 -1.12 18.49
N GLY A 95 7.52 -1.21 18.60
CA GLY A 95 8.29 -2.34 18.10
C GLY A 95 7.91 -3.64 18.81
N ALA A 96 7.82 -3.61 20.14
CA ALA A 96 7.39 -4.72 20.97
C ALA A 96 5.95 -5.15 20.64
N ALA A 97 5.03 -4.20 20.46
CA ALA A 97 3.66 -4.47 20.05
C ALA A 97 3.59 -5.18 18.69
N THR A 98 4.35 -4.68 17.70
CA THR A 98 4.42 -5.26 16.35
C THR A 98 5.06 -6.65 16.35
N ALA A 99 6.10 -6.86 17.16
CA ALA A 99 6.75 -8.16 17.31
C ALA A 99 5.82 -9.20 17.96
N ALA A 100 5.12 -8.81 19.03
CA ALA A 100 4.12 -9.66 19.68
C ALA A 100 3.00 -10.06 18.70
N LEU A 101 2.45 -9.08 17.98
CA LEU A 101 1.41 -9.32 16.98
C LEU A 101 1.90 -10.27 15.87
N THR A 102 3.13 -10.11 15.40
CA THR A 102 3.73 -10.98 14.38
C THR A 102 3.90 -12.40 14.90
N ALA A 103 4.36 -12.57 16.15
CA ALA A 103 4.47 -13.87 16.80
C ALA A 103 3.09 -14.55 16.93
N THR A 104 2.06 -13.80 17.34
CA THR A 104 0.68 -14.31 17.40
C THR A 104 0.15 -14.70 16.01
N TRP A 105 0.38 -13.87 14.99
CA TRP A 105 -0.13 -14.12 13.64
C TRP A 105 0.40 -15.42 13.03
N ARG A 106 1.62 -15.85 13.38
CA ARG A 106 2.19 -17.13 12.92
C ARG A 106 1.31 -18.34 13.22
N HIS A 107 0.48 -18.30 14.27
CA HIS A 107 -0.41 -19.40 14.62
C HIS A 107 -1.63 -19.54 13.69
N VAL A 108 -1.95 -18.49 12.92
CA VAL A 108 -3.13 -18.42 12.05
C VAL A 108 -2.80 -18.13 10.59
N ALA A 109 -1.54 -17.86 10.25
CA ALA A 109 -1.11 -17.39 8.94
C ALA A 109 -1.56 -18.26 7.76
N SER A 110 -1.68 -19.59 7.94
CA SER A 110 -2.10 -20.54 6.91
C SER A 110 -3.57 -20.96 6.97
N GLN A 111 -4.39 -20.34 7.82
CA GLN A 111 -5.75 -20.78 8.11
C GLN A 111 -6.76 -19.64 7.92
N SER A 112 -7.30 -19.50 6.71
CA SER A 112 -8.24 -18.43 6.33
C SER A 112 -9.48 -18.37 7.22
N GLU A 113 -10.05 -19.52 7.60
CA GLU A 113 -11.21 -19.59 8.49
C GLU A 113 -10.89 -19.05 9.90
N ARG A 114 -9.68 -19.32 10.42
CA ARG A 114 -9.24 -18.77 11.71
C ARG A 114 -9.00 -17.26 11.62
N GLN A 115 -8.46 -16.78 10.50
CA GLN A 115 -8.29 -15.35 10.26
C GLN A 115 -9.65 -14.64 10.23
N LEU A 116 -10.66 -15.24 9.59
CA LEU A 116 -12.02 -14.71 9.58
C LEU A 116 -12.65 -14.67 10.98
N GLY A 117 -12.45 -15.72 11.79
CA GLY A 117 -12.87 -15.74 13.19
C GLY A 117 -12.19 -14.66 14.04
N MET A 118 -10.88 -14.45 13.85
CA MET A 118 -10.15 -13.35 14.51
C MET A 118 -10.67 -11.99 14.09
N PHE A 119 -10.98 -11.81 12.81
CA PHE A 119 -11.61 -10.59 12.31
C PHE A 119 -12.98 -10.35 12.94
N ALA A 120 -13.86 -11.35 12.99
CA ALA A 120 -15.19 -11.21 13.57
C ALA A 120 -15.13 -10.75 15.03
N LEU A 121 -14.22 -11.34 15.82
CA LEU A 121 -14.00 -10.94 17.21
C LEU A 121 -13.39 -9.54 17.32
N ALA A 122 -12.38 -9.22 16.51
CA ALA A 122 -11.78 -7.88 16.49
C ALA A 122 -12.81 -6.80 16.15
N TYR A 123 -13.67 -7.06 15.16
CA TYR A 123 -14.78 -6.18 14.78
C TYR A 123 -15.74 -5.97 15.95
N LEU A 124 -16.23 -7.06 16.57
CA LEU A 124 -17.14 -6.97 17.71
C LEU A 124 -16.55 -6.14 18.86
N LEU A 125 -15.29 -6.39 19.22
CA LEU A 125 -14.64 -5.69 20.32
C LEU A 125 -14.39 -4.21 20.02
N ARG A 126 -14.11 -3.87 18.76
CA ARG A 126 -13.84 -2.48 18.35
C ARG A 126 -15.12 -1.67 18.15
N GLU A 127 -16.09 -2.24 17.43
CA GLU A 127 -17.31 -1.54 17.01
C GLU A 127 -18.47 -1.69 18.00
N GLY A 128 -18.35 -2.59 18.98
CA GLY A 128 -19.39 -2.88 19.97
C GLY A 128 -20.63 -3.56 19.39
N LYS A 129 -20.57 -4.03 18.14
CA LYS A 129 -21.66 -4.71 17.43
C LYS A 129 -21.12 -5.86 16.59
N GLU A 130 -21.94 -6.87 16.35
CA GLU A 130 -21.56 -7.97 15.46
C GLU A 130 -21.41 -7.50 14.01
N PRO A 131 -20.54 -8.13 13.22
CA PRO A 131 -20.38 -7.80 11.81
C PRO A 131 -21.53 -8.37 10.98
N ASP A 132 -22.57 -7.56 10.77
CA ASP A 132 -23.79 -7.88 10.01
C ASP A 132 -23.53 -8.36 8.56
N PHE A 133 -22.36 -8.05 8.01
CA PHE A 133 -21.92 -8.42 6.67
C PHE A 133 -21.17 -9.76 6.60
N LEU A 134 -20.91 -10.48 7.70
CA LEU A 134 -20.30 -11.82 7.66
C LEU A 134 -21.33 -12.90 7.27
N THR A 135 -21.99 -12.70 6.13
CA THR A 135 -22.91 -13.66 5.52
C THR A 135 -22.38 -14.14 4.18
N PRO A 136 -22.71 -15.38 3.73
CA PRO A 136 -22.29 -15.88 2.43
C PRO A 136 -22.65 -14.94 1.27
N ALA A 137 -23.83 -14.31 1.35
CA ALA A 137 -24.29 -13.34 0.38
C ALA A 137 -23.42 -12.08 0.37
N ALA A 138 -23.20 -11.45 1.53
CA ALA A 138 -22.45 -10.20 1.64
C ALA A 138 -20.94 -10.36 1.38
N LEU A 139 -20.38 -11.57 1.54
CA LEU A 139 -19.02 -11.90 1.15
C LEU A 139 -18.89 -12.40 -0.30
N GLY A 140 -20.01 -12.61 -1.00
CA GLY A 140 -20.05 -13.23 -2.32
C GLY A 140 -19.43 -14.63 -2.34
N ALA A 141 -19.52 -15.36 -1.22
CA ALA A 141 -18.83 -16.64 -1.02
C ALA A 141 -19.29 -17.70 -2.03
N ASP A 142 -20.59 -17.77 -2.32
CA ASP A 142 -21.12 -18.74 -3.27
C ASP A 142 -20.62 -18.49 -4.69
N PHE A 143 -20.64 -17.24 -5.15
CA PHE A 143 -20.11 -16.85 -6.45
C PHE A 143 -18.62 -17.17 -6.56
N ARG A 144 -17.82 -16.72 -5.59
CA ARG A 144 -16.39 -17.04 -5.49
C ARG A 144 -16.16 -18.55 -5.55
N ASN A 145 -16.92 -19.33 -4.79
CA ASN A 145 -16.73 -20.77 -4.70
C ASN A 145 -16.99 -21.49 -6.03
N ARG A 146 -18.02 -21.07 -6.78
CA ARG A 146 -18.27 -21.66 -8.11
C ARG A 146 -17.15 -21.32 -9.10
N VAL A 147 -16.68 -20.07 -9.12
CA VAL A 147 -15.61 -19.63 -10.03
C VAL A 147 -14.27 -20.27 -9.68
N ILE A 148 -13.87 -20.22 -8.41
CA ILE A 148 -12.54 -20.68 -7.98
C ILE A 148 -12.47 -22.21 -7.93
N HIS A 149 -13.46 -22.87 -7.29
CA HIS A 149 -13.38 -24.30 -6.98
C HIS A 149 -14.12 -25.19 -7.98
N ARG A 150 -15.17 -24.70 -8.63
CA ARG A 150 -15.94 -25.49 -9.62
C ARG A 150 -15.57 -25.16 -11.07
N GLY A 151 -14.69 -24.18 -11.29
CA GLY A 151 -14.21 -23.80 -12.62
C GLY A 151 -15.26 -23.07 -13.47
N GLU A 152 -16.26 -22.44 -12.85
CA GLU A 152 -17.18 -21.55 -13.56
C GLU A 152 -16.39 -20.42 -14.23
N LEU A 153 -16.68 -20.16 -15.52
CA LEU A 153 -16.16 -19.02 -16.26
C LEU A 153 -17.24 -17.93 -16.23
N PRO A 154 -17.14 -16.94 -15.32
CA PRO A 154 -18.22 -15.98 -15.10
C PRO A 154 -18.30 -14.97 -16.24
N ALA A 155 -19.49 -14.40 -16.44
CA ALA A 155 -19.63 -13.24 -17.32
C ALA A 155 -18.97 -12.01 -16.67
N ARG A 156 -18.48 -11.09 -17.50
CA ARG A 156 -17.86 -9.84 -17.03
C ARG A 156 -18.73 -9.06 -16.04
N ALA A 157 -20.03 -8.96 -16.32
CA ALA A 157 -20.99 -8.24 -15.46
C ALA A 157 -21.07 -8.84 -14.04
N ASP A 158 -21.01 -10.17 -13.91
CA ASP A 158 -21.03 -10.85 -12.60
C ASP A 158 -19.75 -10.54 -11.81
N VAL A 159 -18.60 -10.50 -12.50
CA VAL A 159 -17.31 -10.14 -11.89
C VAL A 159 -17.29 -8.67 -11.48
N GLU A 160 -17.83 -7.77 -12.30
CA GLU A 160 -17.96 -6.34 -11.97
C GLU A 160 -18.86 -6.14 -10.72
N ALA A 161 -19.98 -6.86 -10.64
CA ALA A 161 -20.86 -6.81 -9.47
C ALA A 161 -20.15 -7.32 -8.20
N TYR A 162 -19.42 -8.44 -8.31
CA TYR A 162 -18.63 -8.97 -7.21
C TYR A 162 -17.51 -8.02 -6.77
N ALA A 163 -16.78 -7.42 -7.74
CA ALA A 163 -15.74 -6.44 -7.46
C ALA A 163 -16.30 -5.20 -6.74
N ALA A 164 -17.44 -4.68 -7.19
CA ALA A 164 -18.12 -3.55 -6.57
C ALA A 164 -18.55 -3.86 -5.12
N GLN A 165 -19.05 -5.08 -4.89
CA GLN A 165 -19.42 -5.55 -3.56
C GLN A 165 -18.21 -5.64 -2.62
N VAL A 166 -17.11 -6.26 -3.07
CA VAL A 166 -15.86 -6.35 -2.29
C VAL A 166 -15.31 -4.94 -2.02
N PHE A 167 -15.30 -4.07 -3.03
CA PHE A 167 -14.85 -2.69 -2.88
C PHE A 167 -15.67 -1.94 -1.82
N ALA A 168 -17.01 -2.00 -1.91
CA ALA A 168 -17.89 -1.32 -0.98
C ALA A 168 -17.71 -1.80 0.47
N LEU A 169 -17.48 -3.10 0.67
CA LEU A 169 -17.21 -3.65 1.98
C LEU A 169 -15.87 -3.16 2.54
N ILE A 170 -14.79 -3.22 1.75
CA ILE A 170 -13.48 -2.72 2.17
C ILE A 170 -13.54 -1.21 2.46
N ASP A 171 -14.21 -0.43 1.61
CA ASP A 171 -14.36 1.03 1.77
C ASP A 171 -15.16 1.38 3.05
N ARG A 172 -16.26 0.67 3.31
CA ARG A 172 -17.03 0.80 4.57
C ARG A 172 -16.12 0.52 5.76
N LEU A 173 -15.42 -0.61 5.77
CA LEU A 173 -14.59 -1.02 6.89
C LEU A 173 -13.37 -0.12 7.09
N LEU A 174 -12.77 0.40 6.02
CA LEU A 174 -11.74 1.44 6.11
C LEU A 174 -12.28 2.73 6.72
N THR A 175 -13.51 3.10 6.38
CA THR A 175 -14.19 4.27 6.95
C THR A 175 -14.48 4.09 8.43
N GLU A 176 -15.00 2.92 8.83
CA GLU A 176 -15.21 2.54 10.24
C GLU A 176 -13.87 2.50 11.00
N LEU A 177 -12.81 2.01 10.36
CA LEU A 177 -11.47 1.93 10.95
C LEU A 177 -10.85 3.33 11.17
N GLY A 178 -11.15 4.31 10.31
CA GLY A 178 -10.72 5.69 10.49
C GLY A 178 -9.21 5.82 10.75
N ASP A 179 -8.85 6.49 11.85
CA ASP A 179 -7.45 6.69 12.25
C ASP A 179 -6.75 5.40 12.71
N GLY A 180 -7.49 4.37 13.13
CA GLY A 180 -6.94 3.05 13.47
C GLY A 180 -6.24 2.39 12.27
N ALA A 181 -6.64 2.71 11.04
CA ALA A 181 -5.99 2.22 9.82
C ALA A 181 -4.50 2.61 9.78
N LYS A 182 -4.18 3.79 10.31
CA LYS A 182 -2.82 4.34 10.32
C LYS A 182 -1.84 3.50 11.16
N GLN A 183 -2.33 2.70 12.11
CA GLN A 183 -1.49 1.87 12.97
C GLN A 183 -0.82 0.72 12.18
N ALA A 184 -1.56 0.03 11.32
CA ALA A 184 -0.97 -0.98 10.44
C ALA A 184 -0.11 -0.34 9.34
N GLU A 185 -0.48 0.85 8.83
CA GLU A 185 0.37 1.61 7.92
C GLU A 185 1.71 1.99 8.58
N LEU A 186 1.70 2.35 9.87
CA LEU A 186 2.90 2.65 10.64
C LEU A 186 3.83 1.43 10.80
N ALA A 187 3.27 0.23 10.93
CA ALA A 187 4.06 -1.01 10.97
C ALA A 187 4.83 -1.24 9.66
N GLN A 188 4.22 -0.90 8.51
CA GLN A 188 4.91 -0.91 7.23
C GLN A 188 6.04 0.14 7.18
N GLU A 189 5.79 1.37 7.64
CA GLU A 189 6.83 2.41 7.69
C GLU A 189 7.98 2.04 8.64
N GLN A 190 7.71 1.34 9.74
CA GLN A 190 8.76 0.81 10.61
C GLN A 190 9.63 -0.23 9.88
N ALA A 191 9.02 -1.12 9.11
CA ALA A 191 9.76 -2.07 8.29
C ALA A 191 10.62 -1.37 7.24
N PHE A 192 10.11 -0.28 6.63
CA PHE A 192 10.89 0.56 5.72
C PHE A 192 12.09 1.21 6.41
N ALA A 193 11.88 1.80 7.59
CA ALA A 193 12.95 2.44 8.36
C ALA A 193 14.06 1.45 8.74
N LEU A 194 13.68 0.23 9.16
CA LEU A 194 14.64 -0.84 9.45
C LEU A 194 15.44 -1.26 8.21
N HIS A 195 14.79 -1.36 7.05
CA HIS A 195 15.49 -1.68 5.80
C HIS A 195 16.45 -0.58 5.38
N ILE A 196 16.01 0.68 5.41
CA ILE A 196 16.84 1.85 5.07
C ILE A 196 18.09 1.89 5.95
N ALA A 197 17.96 1.62 7.25
CA ALA A 197 19.09 1.60 8.18
C ALA A 197 20.15 0.53 7.84
N GLY A 198 19.77 -0.51 7.10
CA GLY A 198 20.66 -1.56 6.62
C GLY A 198 21.21 -1.37 5.21
N LEU A 199 20.83 -0.29 4.50
CA LEU A 199 21.28 -0.06 3.12
C LEU A 199 22.77 0.34 3.07
N PRO A 200 23.52 -0.10 2.04
CA PRO A 200 24.89 0.37 1.81
C PRO A 200 24.97 1.88 1.54
N ASP A 201 26.13 2.47 1.86
CA ASP A 201 26.41 3.87 1.55
C ASP A 201 26.23 4.16 0.05
N GLY A 202 25.55 5.28 -0.25
CA GLY A 202 25.29 5.73 -1.61
C GLY A 202 24.07 5.09 -2.29
N VAL A 203 23.40 4.12 -1.67
CA VAL A 203 22.10 3.61 -2.15
C VAL A 203 20.99 4.59 -1.79
N THR A 204 20.29 5.09 -2.81
CA THR A 204 19.15 6.00 -2.60
C THR A 204 17.86 5.22 -2.40
N ALA A 205 17.12 5.51 -1.33
CA ALA A 205 15.76 5.00 -1.14
C ALA A 205 14.73 5.94 -1.77
N VAL A 206 13.82 5.38 -2.57
CA VAL A 206 12.75 6.09 -3.27
C VAL A 206 11.41 5.59 -2.74
N PHE A 207 10.55 6.52 -2.31
CA PHE A 207 9.19 6.19 -1.88
C PHE A 207 8.24 6.34 -3.06
N GLU A 208 7.53 5.26 -3.37
CA GLU A 208 6.50 5.25 -4.41
C GLU A 208 5.12 5.18 -3.75
N GLU A 209 4.31 6.20 -3.97
CA GLU A 209 2.91 6.23 -3.60
C GLU A 209 2.07 6.02 -4.85
N HIS A 210 1.53 4.82 -5.01
CA HIS A 210 0.59 4.57 -6.11
C HIS A 210 -0.83 4.98 -5.69
N PRO A 211 -1.51 5.85 -6.47
CA PRO A 211 -2.91 6.16 -6.25
C PRO A 211 -3.76 4.93 -6.60
N GLY A 212 -4.04 4.08 -5.61
CA GLY A 212 -5.03 3.01 -5.72
C GLY A 212 -6.44 3.54 -5.46
N MET A 213 -7.48 2.80 -5.84
CA MET A 213 -8.87 3.24 -5.70
C MET A 213 -9.25 3.59 -4.25
N PHE A 214 -8.76 2.82 -3.28
CA PHE A 214 -8.97 3.08 -1.85
C PHE A 214 -8.24 4.34 -1.37
N ARG A 215 -7.06 4.66 -1.93
CA ARG A 215 -6.33 5.88 -1.60
C ARG A 215 -6.92 7.12 -2.25
N ALA A 216 -7.36 7.02 -3.50
CA ALA A 216 -7.98 8.15 -4.21
C ALA A 216 -9.22 8.68 -3.47
N ARG A 217 -10.00 7.79 -2.83
CA ARG A 217 -11.11 8.19 -1.95
C ARG A 217 -10.65 8.77 -0.62
N ARG A 218 -9.72 8.10 0.09
CA ARG A 218 -9.26 8.53 1.43
C ARG A 218 -8.42 9.81 1.42
N PHE A 219 -7.68 10.06 0.33
CA PHE A 219 -6.72 11.15 0.20
C PHE A 219 -7.05 12.09 -0.98
N GLY A 220 -8.32 12.13 -1.41
CA GLY A 220 -8.83 12.74 -2.64
C GLY A 220 -8.68 14.25 -2.84
N THR A 221 -7.62 14.87 -2.29
CA THR A 221 -7.02 16.12 -2.78
C THR A 221 -5.56 15.91 -3.15
N LEU A 222 -5.24 14.85 -3.89
CA LEU A 222 -4.06 14.92 -4.75
C LEU A 222 -4.41 15.86 -5.91
N ALA A 223 -4.19 17.16 -5.69
CA ALA A 223 -4.16 18.13 -6.77
C ALA A 223 -3.27 17.55 -7.88
N PRO A 224 -3.71 17.59 -9.16
CA PRO A 224 -2.84 17.16 -10.25
C PRO A 224 -1.52 17.91 -10.09
N MET A 225 -0.41 17.17 -10.08
CA MET A 225 0.90 17.80 -10.07
C MET A 225 0.88 18.89 -11.14
N PRO A 226 1.26 20.15 -10.80
CA PRO A 226 1.28 21.19 -11.80
C PRO A 226 2.19 20.69 -12.91
N LYS A 227 1.61 20.49 -14.10
CA LYS A 227 2.40 20.28 -15.32
C LYS A 227 3.44 21.40 -15.33
N PRO A 228 4.73 21.13 -15.58
CA PRO A 228 5.73 22.18 -15.64
C PRO A 228 5.19 23.24 -16.61
N GLY A 229 4.85 24.39 -16.05
CA GLY A 229 4.24 25.47 -16.80
C GLY A 229 5.17 25.81 -17.94
N LYS A 230 4.62 25.94 -19.15
CA LYS A 230 5.32 26.61 -20.24
C LYS A 230 5.66 28.01 -19.73
N THR A 231 6.90 28.21 -19.33
CA THR A 231 7.41 29.53 -18.99
C THR A 231 7.26 30.39 -20.23
N ALA A 232 6.61 31.54 -20.05
CA ALA A 232 6.46 32.55 -21.05
C ALA A 232 7.83 32.87 -21.67
N THR A 233 7.81 33.02 -22.99
CA THR A 233 8.88 33.50 -23.85
C THR A 233 9.57 34.72 -23.23
N GLN A 234 10.84 34.56 -22.86
CA GLN A 234 11.78 35.68 -22.76
C GLN A 234 12.96 35.41 -23.70
N PRO A 235 13.52 36.47 -24.33
CA PRO A 235 14.42 36.31 -25.45
C PRO A 235 15.80 35.82 -25.00
N ALA A 236 16.39 34.98 -25.86
CA ALA A 236 17.65 34.31 -25.65
C ALA A 236 18.81 35.26 -25.31
N PRO A 237 19.66 34.92 -24.32
CA PRO A 237 21.07 35.26 -24.37
C PRO A 237 21.86 34.10 -24.96
N LYS A 238 22.93 34.49 -25.64
CA LYS A 238 23.76 33.69 -26.54
C LYS A 238 24.49 32.56 -25.80
N SER A 239 24.62 31.45 -26.53
CA SER A 239 25.62 30.38 -26.43
C SER A 239 26.67 30.51 -25.31
N GLY A 240 26.53 29.65 -24.30
CA GLY A 240 27.59 29.30 -23.35
C GLY A 240 27.28 27.92 -22.76
N MET A 241 28.12 26.93 -23.09
CA MET A 241 28.12 25.61 -22.45
C MET A 241 28.16 25.78 -20.92
N ASN A 242 27.23 25.14 -20.19
CA ASN A 242 27.42 24.80 -18.78
C ASN A 242 26.53 23.62 -18.37
N SER A 243 27.16 22.60 -17.79
CA SER A 243 26.60 21.36 -17.26
C SER A 243 25.89 21.52 -15.90
N SER A 244 25.46 22.73 -15.53
CA SER A 244 24.95 23.04 -14.18
C SER A 244 23.43 22.88 -13.99
N GLY A 245 22.65 22.75 -15.07
CA GLY A 245 21.18 22.67 -15.01
C GLY A 245 20.60 21.29 -14.65
N MET A 246 21.34 20.20 -14.88
CA MET A 246 20.91 18.84 -14.52
C MET A 246 21.10 18.55 -13.02
N ASN A 247 22.12 19.16 -12.40
CA ASN A 247 22.38 19.01 -10.96
C ASN A 247 21.35 19.76 -10.12
N SER A 248 20.82 20.89 -10.58
CA SER A 248 19.79 21.65 -9.85
C SER A 248 18.41 20.97 -9.90
N ALA A 249 18.02 20.38 -11.04
CA ALA A 249 16.78 19.62 -11.16
C ALA A 249 16.80 18.34 -10.33
N ARG A 250 17.93 17.61 -10.33
CA ARG A 250 18.13 16.39 -9.55
C ARG A 250 18.21 16.68 -8.04
N ALA A 251 18.92 17.73 -7.63
CA ALA A 251 18.95 18.16 -6.24
C ALA A 251 17.56 18.65 -5.77
N TYR A 252 16.79 19.30 -6.63
CA TYR A 252 15.43 19.74 -6.33
C TYR A 252 14.47 18.55 -6.16
N GLN A 253 14.54 17.54 -7.05
CA GLN A 253 13.75 16.31 -6.91
C GLN A 253 14.14 15.51 -5.68
N GLN A 254 15.45 15.40 -5.38
CA GLN A 254 15.95 14.73 -4.18
C GLN A 254 15.53 15.45 -2.89
N ALA A 255 15.57 16.79 -2.89
CA ALA A 255 15.09 17.60 -1.78
C ALA A 255 13.56 17.49 -1.59
N GLN A 256 12.78 17.44 -2.68
CA GLN A 256 11.34 17.20 -2.61
C GLN A 256 11.02 15.80 -2.07
N GLN A 257 11.71 14.76 -2.53
CA GLN A 257 11.51 13.39 -2.04
C GLN A 257 11.91 13.25 -0.57
N GLN A 258 13.02 13.86 -0.15
CA GLN A 258 13.47 13.85 1.24
C GLN A 258 12.54 14.67 2.14
N ALA A 259 11.96 15.76 1.64
CA ALA A 259 10.92 16.51 2.35
C ALA A 259 9.60 15.75 2.47
N LEU A 260 9.17 15.00 1.44
CA LEU A 260 8.00 14.13 1.51
C LEU A 260 8.22 12.97 2.49
N PHE A 261 9.42 12.41 2.52
CA PHE A 261 9.82 11.40 3.50
C PHE A 261 9.80 11.94 4.92
N GLN A 262 10.45 13.08 5.19
CA GLN A 262 10.46 13.70 6.51
C GLN A 262 9.06 14.11 6.95
N ARG A 263 8.25 14.67 6.05
CA ARG A 263 6.86 15.03 6.34
C ARG A 263 5.99 13.81 6.63
N ALA A 264 6.17 12.70 5.92
CA ALA A 264 5.46 11.46 6.21
C ALA A 264 5.86 10.87 7.58
N LEU A 265 7.15 10.95 7.93
CA LEU A 265 7.66 10.58 9.25
C LEU A 265 7.13 11.53 10.35
N GLU A 266 7.01 12.82 10.10
CA GLU A 266 6.51 13.82 11.05
C GLU A 266 4.98 13.73 11.25
N GLU A 267 4.22 13.58 10.16
CA GLU A 267 2.76 13.46 10.18
C GLU A 267 2.32 12.17 10.90
N ARG A 268 3.05 11.07 10.71
CA ARG A 268 2.78 9.78 11.38
C ARG A 268 3.55 9.59 12.68
N GLY A 269 4.61 10.34 12.94
CA GLY A 269 5.31 10.39 14.22
C GLY A 269 4.42 10.90 15.36
N LYS A 270 3.34 11.63 15.05
CA LYS A 270 2.27 11.93 16.02
C LYS A 270 1.55 10.68 16.53
N LEU A 271 1.43 9.61 15.72
CA LEU A 271 0.83 8.33 16.14
C LEU A 271 1.77 7.58 17.11
N LEU A 272 3.09 7.70 16.90
CA LEU A 272 4.09 7.18 17.83
C LEU A 272 4.05 7.88 19.20
N LYS A 273 3.53 9.12 19.29
CA LYS A 273 3.32 9.79 20.60
C LYS A 273 2.22 9.15 21.44
N GLY A 274 1.32 8.38 20.82
CA GLY A 274 0.33 7.57 21.54
C GLY A 274 0.98 6.43 22.32
N PHE A 275 2.04 5.84 21.76
CA PHE A 275 2.94 4.96 22.50
C PHE A 275 3.78 5.80 23.46
N LYS A 276 3.88 5.38 24.73
CA LYS A 276 4.69 6.12 25.71
C LYS A 276 6.17 6.02 25.33
N GLY A 277 6.68 7.10 24.73
CA GLY A 277 7.99 7.19 24.09
C GLY A 277 9.14 6.51 24.82
N GLY A 278 10.04 5.93 24.02
CA GLY A 278 11.43 5.68 24.42
C GLY A 278 12.22 6.97 24.54
#